data_AF-A0A437M0P7-F1
#
_entry.id   AF-A0A437M0P7-F1
#
_cell.length_a   1.000
_cell.length_b   1.000
_cell.length_c   1.000
_cell.angle_alpha   90.00
_cell.angle_beta   90.00
_cell.angle_gamma   90.00
#
_symmetry.space_group_name_H-M   'P 1'
#
loop_
_entity.id
_entity.type
_entity.pdbx_description
1 polymer ?
#
loop_
_entity_poly.entity_id
_entity_poly.type
_entity_poly.pdbx_seq_one_letter_code
_entity_poly.pdbx_strand_id
1 'polypeptide(L)'
;MRKPDFDIDGWCLDDGEEYHRAAPTTFWIPAREVRETLQPGDFAKLIFRICVDDPEEPVAVERMWVLVRERISGGYLGILDNDPDALAENDEFWSGIELPFEPHHVINVEERDESSIALAAQQPKRRWPQAEH
;
A
#
# COMPACT_ATOMS: atom_id res chain seq x y z
N MET A 1 15.38 -2.22 1.33
CA MET A 1 14.33 -2.22 2.38
C MET A 1 13.56 -3.53 2.27
N ARG A 2 13.14 -4.15 3.39
CA ARG A 2 12.34 -5.38 3.32
C ARG A 2 10.91 -5.06 2.87
N LYS A 3 10.28 -5.96 2.12
CA LYS A 3 8.83 -5.88 1.80
C LYS A 3 8.02 -6.36 3.00
N PRO A 4 6.73 -5.95 3.13
CA PRO A 4 5.81 -6.58 4.07
C PRO A 4 5.65 -8.06 3.71
N ASP A 5 5.71 -8.91 4.73
CA ASP A 5 5.64 -10.35 4.62
C ASP A 5 4.47 -10.88 5.45
N PHE A 6 3.68 -11.77 4.85
CA PHE A 6 2.43 -12.23 5.45
C PHE A 6 2.66 -12.99 6.77
N ASP A 7 3.72 -13.81 6.85
CA ASP A 7 3.99 -14.65 8.00
C ASP A 7 4.69 -13.87 9.13
N ILE A 8 5.43 -12.81 8.78
CA ILE A 8 6.19 -12.00 9.74
C ILE A 8 5.39 -10.80 10.24
N ASP A 9 4.73 -10.07 9.34
CA ASP A 9 4.02 -8.82 9.64
C ASP A 9 2.52 -9.03 9.83
N GLY A 10 2.01 -10.22 9.52
CA GLY A 10 0.57 -10.50 9.51
C GLY A 10 -0.15 -9.90 8.30
N TRP A 11 0.56 -9.30 7.35
CA TRP A 11 -0.02 -8.79 6.10
C TRP A 11 1.03 -8.66 4.99
N CYS A 12 0.57 -8.67 3.75
CA CYS A 12 1.40 -8.37 2.57
C CYS A 12 0.60 -7.65 1.49
N LEU A 13 1.29 -7.24 0.43
CA LEU A 13 0.67 -6.63 -0.75
C LEU A 13 0.55 -7.65 -1.88
N ASP A 14 -0.60 -7.62 -2.55
CA ASP A 14 -0.83 -8.42 -3.74
C ASP A 14 -0.45 -7.69 -5.03
N ASP A 15 -0.14 -8.47 -6.07
CA ASP A 15 0.23 -7.96 -7.39
C ASP A 15 -1.04 -7.59 -8.18
N GLY A 16 -1.24 -6.29 -8.38
CA GLY A 16 -2.35 -5.74 -9.15
C GLY A 16 -2.31 -6.11 -10.64
N GLU A 17 -1.13 -6.35 -11.21
CA GLU A 17 -0.96 -6.84 -12.58
C GLU A 17 -1.42 -8.29 -12.73
N GLU A 18 -1.24 -9.13 -11.70
CA GLU A 18 -1.79 -10.50 -11.70
C GLU A 18 -3.32 -10.48 -11.68
N TYR A 19 -3.93 -9.65 -10.83
CA TYR A 19 -5.38 -9.45 -10.81
C TYR A 19 -5.91 -8.95 -12.17
N HIS A 20 -5.23 -7.97 -12.77
CA HIS A 20 -5.59 -7.49 -14.10
C HIS A 20 -5.45 -8.59 -15.16
N ARG A 21 -4.39 -9.38 -15.13
CA ARG A 21 -4.16 -10.47 -16.10
C ARG A 21 -5.21 -11.57 -15.98
N ALA A 22 -5.67 -11.88 -14.77
CA ALA A 22 -6.70 -12.88 -14.51
C ALA A 22 -8.10 -12.41 -14.97
N ALA A 23 -8.38 -11.10 -14.85
CA ALA A 23 -9.70 -10.54 -15.16
C ALA A 23 -9.64 -9.18 -15.87
N PRO A 24 -9.04 -9.07 -17.07
CA PRO A 24 -8.67 -7.79 -17.69
C PRO A 24 -9.87 -6.91 -18.07
N THR A 25 -11.05 -7.50 -18.25
CA THR A 25 -12.28 -6.79 -18.61
C THR A 25 -13.02 -6.19 -17.41
N THR A 26 -12.79 -6.72 -16.20
CA THR A 26 -13.50 -6.33 -14.98
C THR A 26 -12.59 -5.76 -13.90
N PHE A 27 -11.28 -5.97 -14.04
CA PHE A 27 -10.26 -5.46 -13.15
C PHE A 27 -9.32 -4.56 -13.93
N TRP A 28 -9.68 -3.29 -14.08
CA TRP A 28 -8.83 -2.29 -14.72
C TRP A 28 -7.74 -1.82 -13.73
N ILE A 29 -6.54 -1.53 -14.24
CA ILE A 29 -5.47 -0.86 -13.50
C ILE A 29 -4.89 0.30 -14.33
N PRO A 30 -4.29 1.32 -13.69
CA PRO A 30 -3.61 2.39 -14.40
C PRO A 30 -2.48 1.90 -15.31
N ALA A 31 -2.22 2.66 -16.38
CA ALA A 31 -1.13 2.36 -17.30
C ALA A 31 0.21 2.27 -16.55
N ARG A 32 1.10 1.40 -17.04
CA ARG A 32 2.40 1.15 -16.42
C ARG A 32 3.20 2.43 -16.18
N GLU A 33 3.22 3.34 -17.15
CA GLU A 33 3.92 4.63 -17.04
C GLU A 33 3.42 5.41 -15.82
N VAL A 34 2.09 5.55 -15.64
CA VAL A 34 1.49 6.23 -14.48
C VAL A 34 1.96 5.62 -13.16
N ARG A 35 1.96 4.27 -13.08
CA ARG A 35 2.37 3.53 -11.88
C ARG A 35 3.88 3.62 -11.60
N GLU A 36 4.70 3.84 -12.62
CA GLU A 36 6.16 4.03 -12.52
C GLU A 36 6.54 5.50 -12.30
N THR A 37 5.62 6.46 -12.51
CA THR A 37 5.90 7.90 -12.43
C THR A 37 5.29 8.61 -11.21
N LEU A 38 4.69 7.89 -10.26
CA LEU A 38 4.11 8.48 -9.03
C LEU A 38 5.07 9.39 -8.26
N GLN A 39 4.56 10.47 -7.73
CA GLN A 39 5.28 11.52 -7.00
C GLN A 39 4.80 11.63 -5.57
N PRO A 40 5.62 12.19 -4.66
CA PRO A 40 5.15 12.59 -3.34
C PRO A 40 3.88 13.44 -3.44
N GLY A 41 2.86 13.04 -2.66
CA GLY A 41 1.52 13.60 -2.68
C GLY A 41 0.48 12.79 -3.47
N ASP A 42 0.90 11.93 -4.40
CA ASP A 42 -0.07 11.10 -5.15
C ASP A 42 -0.63 10.02 -4.23
N PHE A 43 -1.85 9.58 -4.46
CA PHE A 43 -2.41 8.42 -3.77
C PHE A 43 -2.40 7.21 -4.69
N ALA A 44 -1.93 6.08 -4.17
CA ALA A 44 -1.99 4.79 -4.82
C ALA A 44 -2.94 3.88 -4.06
N LYS A 45 -3.90 3.27 -4.76
CA LYS A 45 -4.74 2.21 -4.18
C LYS A 45 -4.03 0.88 -4.37
N LEU A 46 -3.87 0.12 -3.30
CA LEU A 46 -3.19 -1.18 -3.28
C LEU A 46 -4.15 -2.27 -2.79
N ILE A 47 -3.78 -3.54 -2.96
CA ILE A 47 -4.47 -4.70 -2.40
C ILE A 47 -3.65 -5.23 -1.22
N PHE A 48 -4.26 -5.27 -0.04
CA PHE A 48 -3.66 -5.80 1.17
C PHE A 48 -4.27 -7.15 1.48
N ARG A 49 -3.42 -8.15 1.69
CA ARG A 49 -3.82 -9.45 2.22
C ARG A 49 -3.43 -9.50 3.69
N ILE A 50 -4.39 -9.66 4.57
CA ILE A 50 -4.25 -9.46 6.02
C ILE A 50 -4.63 -10.76 6.74
N CYS A 51 -3.78 -11.20 7.67
CA CYS A 51 -4.06 -12.30 8.58
C CYS A 51 -5.01 -11.82 9.67
N VAL A 52 -6.10 -12.54 9.89
CA VAL A 52 -7.13 -12.18 10.87
C VAL A 52 -7.44 -13.37 11.77
N ASP A 53 -7.87 -13.09 13.01
CA ASP A 53 -8.24 -14.11 13.99
C ASP A 53 -9.67 -14.62 13.74
N ASP A 54 -9.90 -15.18 12.55
CA ASP A 54 -11.12 -15.86 12.16
C ASP A 54 -10.77 -17.29 11.69
N PRO A 55 -11.28 -18.34 12.37
CA PRO A 55 -10.93 -19.73 12.03
C PRO A 55 -11.57 -20.21 10.71
N GLU A 56 -12.64 -19.59 10.22
CA GLU A 56 -13.29 -19.95 8.96
C GLU A 56 -12.73 -19.13 7.79
N GLU A 57 -12.44 -17.85 8.02
CA GLU A 57 -11.86 -16.94 7.03
C GLU A 57 -10.58 -16.25 7.57
N PRO A 58 -9.46 -16.97 7.71
CA PRO A 58 -8.25 -16.46 8.38
C PRO A 58 -7.51 -15.36 7.59
N VAL A 59 -8.03 -14.98 6.43
CA VAL A 59 -7.42 -13.98 5.54
C VAL A 59 -8.48 -13.02 5.03
N ALA A 60 -8.31 -11.73 5.36
CA ALA A 60 -9.05 -10.64 4.76
C ALA A 60 -8.27 -10.03 3.58
N VAL A 61 -8.99 -9.57 2.56
CA VAL A 61 -8.39 -8.85 1.42
C VAL A 61 -9.06 -7.50 1.26
N GLU A 62 -8.28 -6.43 1.42
CA GLU A 62 -8.77 -5.05 1.41
C GLU A 62 -8.08 -4.19 0.35
N ARG A 63 -8.80 -3.19 -0.17
CA ARG A 63 -8.27 -2.22 -1.14
C ARG A 63 -8.16 -0.85 -0.49
N MET A 64 -6.96 -0.50 -0.04
CA MET A 64 -6.73 0.71 0.75
C MET A 64 -5.87 1.73 -0.01
N TRP A 65 -6.07 3.01 0.31
CA TRP A 65 -5.26 4.09 -0.24
C TRP A 65 -3.98 4.28 0.56
N VAL A 66 -2.91 4.58 -0.17
CA VAL A 66 -1.59 4.87 0.36
C VAL A 66 -1.11 6.18 -0.26
N LEU A 67 -0.83 7.16 0.57
CA LEU A 67 -0.20 8.40 0.16
C LEU A 67 1.27 8.15 -0.17
N VAL A 68 1.69 8.43 -1.39
CA VAL A 68 3.11 8.38 -1.79
C VAL A 68 3.86 9.46 -1.03
N ARG A 69 4.87 9.06 -0.25
CA ARG A 69 5.73 9.96 0.51
C ARG A 69 7.07 10.18 -0.17
N GLU A 70 7.66 9.12 -0.69
CA GLU A 70 9.02 9.12 -1.19
C GLU A 70 9.18 8.13 -2.35
N ARG A 71 9.95 8.51 -3.36
CA ARG A 71 10.41 7.59 -4.41
C ARG A 71 11.73 6.96 -3.98
N ILE A 72 11.80 5.64 -4.03
CA ILE A 72 13.01 4.88 -3.72
C ILE A 72 13.45 4.05 -4.93
N SER A 73 14.63 3.44 -4.85
CA SER A 73 15.08 2.51 -5.90
C SER A 73 14.10 1.33 -5.98
N GLY A 74 13.47 1.16 -7.15
CA GLY A 74 12.54 0.06 -7.43
C GLY A 74 11.07 0.30 -7.03
N GLY A 75 10.75 1.40 -6.33
CA GLY A 75 9.38 1.63 -5.88
C GLY A 75 9.21 2.88 -5.04
N TYR A 76 8.37 2.78 -4.01
CA TYR A 76 7.90 3.91 -3.21
C TYR A 76 7.89 3.57 -1.73
N LEU A 77 8.00 4.60 -0.90
CA LEU A 77 7.49 4.59 0.47
C LEU A 77 6.22 5.41 0.49
N GLY A 78 5.19 4.85 1.11
CA GLY A 78 3.94 5.56 1.32
C GLY A 78 3.42 5.45 2.74
N ILE A 79 2.38 6.22 3.01
CA ILE A 79 1.69 6.28 4.30
C ILE A 79 0.29 5.71 4.09
N LEU A 80 -0.11 4.73 4.89
CA LEU A 80 -1.46 4.18 4.84
C LEU A 80 -2.49 5.27 5.18
N ASP A 81 -3.45 5.51 4.30
CA ASP A 81 -4.46 6.59 4.43
C ASP A 81 -5.85 6.07 4.82
N ASN A 82 -5.98 4.76 5.04
CA ASN A 82 -7.20 4.11 5.48
C ASN A 82 -6.98 3.35 6.78
N ASP A 83 -8.04 3.24 7.58
CA ASP A 83 -8.12 2.29 8.68
C ASP A 83 -8.55 0.93 8.11
N PRO A 84 -7.82 -0.18 8.40
CA PRO A 84 -8.24 -1.52 8.01
C PRO A 84 -9.59 -1.90 8.63
N ASP A 85 -10.51 -2.46 7.84
CA ASP A 85 -11.84 -2.85 8.30
C ASP A 85 -11.82 -4.19 9.06
N ALA A 86 -10.91 -5.10 8.70
CA ALA A 86 -10.85 -6.46 9.23
C ALA A 86 -10.08 -6.60 10.54
N LEU A 87 -9.50 -5.51 11.06
CA LEU A 87 -8.71 -5.51 12.31
C LEU A 87 -9.28 -4.52 13.32
N ALA A 88 -9.07 -4.83 14.60
CA ALA A 88 -9.21 -3.83 15.65
C ALA A 88 -8.04 -2.83 15.59
N GLU A 89 -8.31 -1.58 15.97
CA GLU A 89 -7.29 -0.52 16.05
C GLU A 89 -6.07 -0.98 16.86
N ASN A 90 -4.88 -0.78 16.29
CA ASN A 90 -3.60 -1.20 16.87
C ASN A 90 -2.43 -0.31 16.39
N ASP A 91 -1.26 -0.43 17.02
CA ASP A 91 -0.07 0.39 16.73
C ASP A 91 0.85 -0.18 15.64
N GLU A 92 0.50 -1.34 15.05
CA GLU A 92 1.36 -2.06 14.09
C GLU A 92 0.93 -1.83 12.65
N PHE A 93 -0.37 -1.99 12.36
CA PHE A 93 -0.96 -1.87 11.04
C PHE A 93 -2.27 -1.08 11.11
N TRP A 94 -2.16 0.25 11.03
CA TRP A 94 -3.26 1.21 11.08
C TRP A 94 -2.94 2.47 10.27
N SER A 95 -3.90 3.37 10.04
CA SER A 95 -3.64 4.60 9.27
C SER A 95 -2.47 5.41 9.84
N GLY A 96 -1.63 5.94 8.95
CA GLY A 96 -0.46 6.73 9.28
C GLY A 96 0.85 5.95 9.42
N ILE A 97 0.84 4.61 9.30
CA ILE A 97 2.08 3.84 9.21
C ILE A 97 2.74 4.00 7.83
N GLU A 98 4.06 3.93 7.79
CA GLU A 98 4.82 3.86 6.55
C GLU A 98 4.93 2.43 6.04
N LEU A 99 4.90 2.25 4.72
CA LEU A 99 5.14 0.96 4.08
C LEU A 99 5.78 1.10 2.68
N PRO A 100 6.59 0.13 2.24
CA PRO A 100 7.12 0.08 0.89
C PRO A 100 6.15 -0.60 -0.07
N PHE A 101 6.08 -0.12 -1.31
CA PHE A 101 5.36 -0.76 -2.39
C PHE A 101 6.03 -0.50 -3.75
N GLU A 102 5.65 -1.28 -4.76
CA GLU A 102 6.22 -1.24 -6.11
C GLU A 102 5.10 -0.94 -7.13
N PRO A 103 5.44 -0.50 -8.34
CA PRO A 103 4.44 -0.17 -9.36
C PRO A 103 3.41 -1.27 -9.63
N HIS A 104 3.80 -2.55 -9.57
CA HIS A 104 2.90 -3.69 -9.85
C HIS A 104 1.79 -3.87 -8.79
N HIS A 105 1.98 -3.37 -7.57
CA HIS A 105 0.93 -3.39 -6.54
C HIS A 105 -0.20 -2.35 -6.80
N VAL A 106 0.03 -1.36 -7.68
CA VAL A 106 -0.87 -0.22 -7.84
C VAL A 106 -2.07 -0.57 -8.72
N ILE A 107 -3.28 -0.48 -8.15
CA ILE A 107 -4.54 -0.79 -8.82
C ILE A 107 -5.42 0.43 -9.11
N ASN A 108 -5.12 1.58 -8.49
CA ASN A 108 -5.72 2.87 -8.84
C ASN A 108 -4.79 4.01 -8.41
N VAL A 109 -4.98 5.20 -8.99
CA VAL A 109 -4.22 6.41 -8.66
C VAL A 109 -5.15 7.60 -8.54
N GLU A 110 -4.94 8.42 -7.53
CA GLU A 110 -5.48 9.78 -7.45
C GLU A 110 -4.32 10.77 -7.46
N GLU A 111 -4.43 11.78 -8.32
CA GLU A 111 -3.37 12.77 -8.53
C GLU A 111 -3.26 13.69 -7.31
N ARG A 112 -2.03 14.02 -6.95
CA ARG A 112 -1.71 14.94 -5.86
C ARG A 112 -2.31 16.33 -6.02
N ASP A 113 -2.61 16.95 -4.90
CA ASP A 113 -2.93 18.37 -4.78
C ASP A 113 -2.03 19.07 -3.74
N GLU A 114 -2.26 20.37 -3.51
CA GLU A 114 -1.47 21.13 -2.54
C GLU A 114 -1.55 20.54 -1.11
N SER A 115 -2.70 19.99 -0.74
CA SER A 115 -2.95 19.42 0.58
C SER A 115 -2.22 18.09 0.75
N SER A 116 -2.31 17.22 -0.25
CA SER A 116 -1.66 15.90 -0.21
C SER A 116 -0.14 16.01 -0.32
N ILE A 117 0.38 16.99 -1.07
CA ILE A 117 1.82 17.31 -1.09
C ILE A 117 2.30 17.73 0.31
N ALA A 118 1.54 18.59 0.99
CA ALA A 118 1.88 19.01 2.35
C ALA A 118 1.79 17.83 3.34
N LEU A 119 0.81 16.94 3.16
CA LEU A 119 0.67 15.72 3.97
C LEU A 119 1.86 14.76 3.77
N ALA A 120 2.30 14.58 2.53
CA ALA A 120 3.44 13.71 2.20
C ALA A 120 4.77 14.22 2.80
N ALA A 121 4.87 15.51 3.14
CA ALA A 121 6.04 16.06 3.82
C ALA A 121 6.07 15.79 5.34
N GLN A 122 4.96 15.32 5.92
CA GLN A 122 4.87 15.03 7.35
C GLN A 122 5.55 13.69 7.69
N GLN A 123 5.92 13.53 8.97
CA GLN A 123 6.47 12.26 9.43
C GLN A 123 5.35 11.23 9.62
N PRO A 124 5.55 9.96 9.20
CA PRO A 124 4.59 8.90 9.47
C PRO A 124 4.51 8.65 10.98
N LYS A 125 3.36 8.14 11.44
CA LYS A 125 3.17 7.74 12.84
C LYS A 125 4.16 6.65 13.24
N ARG A 126 4.45 5.73 12.31
CA ARG A 126 5.44 4.66 12.45
C ARG A 126 6.22 4.51 11.16
N ARG A 127 7.55 4.44 11.26
CA ARG A 127 8.42 4.18 10.10
C ARG A 127 8.50 2.69 9.80
N TRP A 128 8.61 2.35 8.53
CA TRP A 128 8.87 0.98 8.12
C TRP A 128 10.32 0.63 8.46
N PRO A 129 10.57 -0.53 9.10
CA PRO A 129 11.93 -0.92 9.47
C PRO A 129 12.81 -1.02 8.22
N GLN A 130 13.97 -0.36 8.28
CA GLN A 130 15.02 -0.62 7.31
C GLN A 130 15.52 -2.05 7.54
N ALA A 131 15.82 -2.78 6.46
CA ALA A 131 16.38 -4.12 6.60
C ALA A 131 17.70 -4.00 7.38
N GLU A 132 17.77 -4.62 8.56
CA GLU A 132 19.02 -4.75 9.29
C GLU A 132 19.95 -5.65 8.47
N HIS A 133 21.20 -5.19 8.27
CA HIS A 133 22.24 -5.90 7.52
C HIS A 133 22.81 -7.07 8.32
#